data_AF-A0A8T1CG83-F1
#
_entry.id   AF-A0A8T1CG83-F1
#
_cell.length_a   1.000
_cell.length_b   1.000
_cell.length_c   1.000
_cell.angle_alpha   90.00
_cell.angle_beta   90.00
_cell.angle_gamma   90.00
#
_symmetry.space_group_name_H-M   'P 1'
#
loop_
_entity.id
_entity.type
_entity.pdbx_description
1 polymer ?
#
loop_
_entity_poly.entity_id
_entity_poly.type
_entity_poly.pdbx_seq_one_letter_code
_entity_poly.pdbx_strand_id
1 'polypeptide(L)'
;MEIETFEEKVLPSPLTSSDRQRLELLERQVLELLQLAARFGPVFIVTAASLPWVVASAEHFLPRVRQFLLDNQRQCESKNADIERVQVVSARDWYHHQIGTGGSQLEWKCATFEALCSHLKVQDVFMRLKTRTDLISIGDARFEQEACVRMEMKASEFLQSKTMKLVEQPTLEELLEQLRMMSKMYDPMCQYDGGLHLCVSRKEKSNSLEGDRLVENALETLQLVQIDRITALKGPTARDCDARLQQLLVAADSLAHKAHYAGHDHSSYQNEPSLAAVPGVQS
;
A
#
# COMPACT_ATOMS: atom_id res chain seq x y z
N MET A 1 9.21 39.74 -27.61
CA MET A 1 8.12 38.79 -27.90
C MET A 1 8.80 37.53 -28.38
N GLU A 2 9.13 36.65 -27.45
CA GLU A 2 9.83 35.40 -27.76
C GLU A 2 8.80 34.42 -28.30
N ILE A 3 9.11 33.84 -29.47
CA ILE A 3 8.27 32.82 -30.08
C ILE A 3 8.73 31.51 -29.47
N GLU A 4 8.02 31.04 -28.43
CA GLU A 4 8.18 29.67 -27.96
C GLU A 4 7.85 28.73 -29.12
N THR A 5 8.89 28.11 -29.66
CA THR A 5 8.75 27.03 -30.61
C THR A 5 8.18 25.85 -29.84
N PHE A 6 6.91 25.54 -30.08
CA PHE A 6 6.31 24.31 -29.58
C PHE A 6 7.16 23.14 -30.06
N GLU A 7 7.92 22.52 -29.15
CA GLU A 7 8.62 21.28 -29.44
C GLU A 7 7.60 20.27 -29.96
N GLU A 8 7.91 19.69 -31.11
CA GLU A 8 7.05 18.73 -31.79
C GLU A 8 6.84 17.55 -30.84
N LYS A 9 5.64 17.46 -30.27
CA LYS A 9 5.32 16.57 -29.15
C LYS A 9 5.34 15.11 -29.64
N VAL A 10 6.53 14.52 -29.63
CA VAL A 10 6.82 13.18 -30.13
C VAL A 10 5.79 12.21 -29.55
N LEU A 11 4.91 11.70 -30.42
CA LEU A 11 3.96 10.66 -30.05
C LEU A 11 4.76 9.45 -29.57
N PRO A 12 4.49 8.91 -28.38
CA PRO A 12 5.21 7.76 -27.86
C PRO A 12 5.07 6.61 -28.86
N SER A 13 6.21 5.98 -29.20
CA SER A 13 6.20 4.84 -30.11
C SER A 13 5.31 3.72 -29.57
N PRO A 14 4.50 3.06 -30.40
CA PRO A 14 3.62 1.98 -29.95
C PRO A 14 4.44 0.88 -29.27
N LEU A 15 3.87 0.28 -28.22
CA LEU A 15 4.49 -0.83 -27.49
C LEU A 15 4.87 -1.96 -28.46
N THR A 16 6.08 -2.49 -28.31
CA THR A 16 6.50 -3.65 -29.11
C THR A 16 5.69 -4.88 -28.70
N SER A 17 5.57 -5.87 -29.60
CA SER A 17 4.91 -7.14 -29.27
C SER A 17 5.57 -7.87 -28.08
N SER A 18 6.88 -7.71 -27.91
CA SER A 18 7.64 -8.25 -26.77
C SER A 18 7.25 -7.56 -25.47
N ASP A 19 7.20 -6.23 -25.45
CA ASP A 19 6.83 -5.47 -24.25
C ASP A 19 5.36 -5.68 -23.88
N ARG A 20 4.47 -5.79 -24.88
CA ARG A 20 3.06 -6.17 -24.67
C ARG A 20 2.93 -7.52 -23.97
N GLN A 21 3.67 -8.55 -24.41
CA GLN A 21 3.67 -9.88 -23.77
C GLN A 21 4.22 -9.84 -22.33
N ARG A 22 5.30 -9.09 -22.09
CA ARG A 22 5.87 -8.93 -20.73
C ARG A 22 4.90 -8.18 -19.81
N LEU A 23 4.18 -7.17 -20.32
CA LEU A 23 3.12 -6.47 -19.59
C LEU A 23 1.87 -7.34 -19.37
N GLU A 24 1.50 -8.25 -20.27
CA GLU A 24 0.41 -9.23 -20.04
C GLU A 24 0.73 -10.24 -18.94
N LEU A 25 2.01 -10.64 -18.81
CA LEU A 25 2.48 -11.45 -17.69
C LEU A 25 2.39 -10.68 -16.36
N LEU A 26 2.85 -9.42 -16.35
CA LEU A 26 2.72 -8.51 -15.21
C LEU A 26 1.26 -8.33 -14.79
N GLU A 27 0.39 -8.02 -15.74
CA GLU A 27 -1.04 -7.83 -15.55
C GLU A 27 -1.72 -9.03 -14.90
N ARG A 28 -1.36 -10.25 -15.33
CA ARG A 28 -1.87 -11.49 -14.73
C ARG A 28 -1.50 -11.59 -13.25
N GLN A 29 -0.23 -11.34 -12.91
CA GLN A 29 0.23 -11.40 -11.52
C GLN A 29 -0.39 -10.30 -10.64
N VAL A 30 -0.62 -9.11 -11.18
CA VAL A 30 -1.33 -8.03 -10.47
C VAL A 30 -2.77 -8.44 -10.16
N LEU A 31 -3.49 -9.02 -11.12
CA LEU A 31 -4.86 -9.52 -10.91
C LEU A 31 -4.90 -10.63 -9.86
N GLU A 32 -4.05 -11.66 -10.00
CA GLU A 32 -3.95 -12.77 -9.04
C GLU A 32 -3.67 -12.28 -7.61
N LEU A 33 -2.79 -11.27 -7.45
CA LEU A 33 -2.46 -10.70 -6.15
C LEU A 33 -3.59 -9.84 -5.56
N LEU A 34 -4.27 -9.03 -6.37
CA LEU A 34 -5.42 -8.23 -5.92
C LEU A 34 -6.58 -9.13 -5.45
N GLN A 35 -6.84 -10.21 -6.19
CA GLN A 35 -7.84 -11.22 -5.82
C GLN A 35 -7.43 -12.01 -4.57
N LEU A 36 -6.15 -12.36 -4.43
CA LEU A 36 -5.62 -12.97 -3.21
C LEU A 36 -5.84 -12.04 -2.00
N ALA A 37 -5.50 -10.75 -2.13
CA ALA A 37 -5.66 -9.77 -1.06
C ALA A 37 -7.12 -9.57 -0.65
N ALA A 38 -8.04 -9.50 -1.62
CA ALA A 38 -9.47 -9.31 -1.37
C ALA A 38 -10.12 -10.44 -0.56
N ARG A 39 -9.48 -11.63 -0.47
CA ARG A 39 -9.94 -12.75 0.37
C ARG A 39 -9.67 -12.56 1.86
N PHE A 40 -8.77 -11.65 2.25
CA PHE A 40 -8.44 -11.36 3.65
C PHE A 40 -9.17 -10.12 4.19
N GLY A 41 -9.62 -9.21 3.32
CA GLY A 41 -10.37 -8.03 3.72
C GLY A 41 -10.49 -6.98 2.61
N PRO A 42 -10.97 -5.78 2.95
CA PRO A 42 -11.03 -4.64 2.03
C PRO A 42 -9.64 -4.21 1.53
N VAL A 43 -9.51 -3.93 0.24
CA VAL A 43 -8.23 -3.58 -0.41
C VAL A 43 -8.30 -2.19 -1.01
N PHE A 44 -7.30 -1.35 -0.72
CA PHE A 44 -7.21 0.02 -1.23
C PHE A 44 -5.89 0.26 -1.94
N ILE A 45 -5.94 0.58 -3.23
CA ILE A 45 -4.81 1.11 -4.00
C ILE A 45 -4.74 2.60 -3.71
N VAL A 46 -3.94 2.97 -2.71
CA VAL A 46 -3.76 4.36 -2.28
C VAL A 46 -2.57 4.98 -3.01
N THR A 47 -2.78 5.97 -3.87
CA THR A 47 -1.74 6.57 -4.73
C THR A 47 -1.61 8.09 -4.54
N ALA A 48 -0.43 8.64 -4.86
CA ALA A 48 -0.19 10.08 -4.95
C ALA A 48 -0.52 10.67 -6.34
N ALA A 49 -0.78 9.81 -7.34
CA ALA A 49 -1.21 10.22 -8.67
C ALA A 49 -2.72 10.49 -8.70
N SER A 50 -3.18 11.31 -9.64
CA SER A 50 -4.61 11.55 -9.80
C SER A 50 -5.34 10.39 -10.45
N LEU A 51 -6.64 10.23 -10.14
CA LEU A 51 -7.44 9.15 -10.71
C LEU A 51 -7.42 9.11 -12.26
N PRO A 52 -7.52 10.24 -12.99
CA PRO A 52 -7.37 10.22 -14.45
C PRO A 52 -6.01 9.67 -14.94
N TRP A 53 -4.92 9.92 -14.20
CA TRP A 53 -3.61 9.35 -14.53
C TRP A 53 -3.57 7.83 -14.31
N VAL A 54 -4.18 7.35 -13.22
CA VAL A 54 -4.30 5.90 -12.97
C VAL A 54 -5.10 5.22 -14.07
N VAL A 55 -6.26 5.79 -14.45
CA VAL A 55 -7.12 5.24 -15.50
C VAL A 55 -6.38 5.21 -16.84
N ALA A 56 -5.78 6.32 -17.28
CA ALA A 56 -5.05 6.38 -18.54
C ALA A 56 -3.83 5.44 -18.59
N SER A 57 -3.07 5.35 -17.48
CA SER A 57 -1.94 4.43 -17.36
C SER A 57 -2.38 2.97 -17.43
N ALA A 58 -3.41 2.59 -16.67
CA ALA A 58 -3.96 1.24 -16.70
C ALA A 58 -4.57 0.91 -18.08
N GLU A 59 -5.21 1.86 -18.76
CA GLU A 59 -5.76 1.67 -20.11
C GLU A 59 -4.68 1.31 -21.14
N HIS A 60 -3.54 2.00 -21.07
CA HIS A 60 -2.46 1.82 -22.03
C HIS A 60 -1.60 0.58 -21.73
N PHE A 61 -1.24 0.35 -20.46
CA PHE A 61 -0.28 -0.69 -20.08
C PHE A 61 -0.94 -1.98 -19.57
N LEU A 62 -2.02 -1.89 -18.77
CA LEU A 62 -2.64 -3.01 -18.04
C LEU A 62 -4.19 -3.02 -18.19
N PRO A 63 -4.73 -3.12 -19.42
CA PRO A 63 -6.15 -2.94 -19.71
C PRO A 63 -7.09 -3.92 -18.97
N ARG A 64 -6.67 -5.14 -18.65
CA ARG A 64 -7.48 -6.08 -17.84
C ARG A 64 -7.50 -5.69 -16.36
N VAL A 65 -6.43 -5.08 -15.83
CA VAL A 65 -6.44 -4.47 -14.50
C VAL A 65 -7.38 -3.25 -14.47
N ARG A 66 -7.35 -2.39 -15.51
CA ARG A 66 -8.34 -1.31 -15.64
C ARG A 66 -9.77 -1.84 -15.62
N GLN A 67 -10.05 -2.89 -16.40
CA GLN A 67 -11.39 -3.48 -16.47
C GLN A 67 -11.82 -4.05 -15.11
N PHE A 68 -10.96 -4.81 -14.44
CA PHE A 68 -11.20 -5.33 -13.09
C PHE A 68 -11.52 -4.23 -12.07
N LEU A 69 -10.78 -3.12 -12.08
CA LEU A 69 -11.00 -1.98 -11.18
C LEU A 69 -12.33 -1.26 -11.46
N LEU A 70 -12.72 -1.11 -12.73
CA LEU A 70 -14.02 -0.53 -13.10
C LEU A 70 -15.20 -1.41 -12.68
N ASP A 71 -15.07 -2.73 -12.80
CA ASP A 71 -16.13 -3.65 -12.42
C ASP A 71 -16.27 -3.74 -10.89
N ASN A 72 -15.16 -3.71 -10.14
CA ASN A 72 -15.16 -3.56 -8.67
C ASN A 72 -15.88 -2.26 -8.23
N GLN A 73 -15.63 -1.13 -8.90
CA GLN A 73 -16.28 0.15 -8.59
C GLN A 73 -17.80 0.08 -8.79
N ARG A 74 -18.26 -0.42 -9.93
CA ARG A 74 -19.70 -0.60 -10.24
C ARG A 74 -20.38 -1.55 -9.25
N GLN A 75 -19.67 -2.57 -8.81
CA GLN A 75 -20.20 -3.54 -7.84
C GLN A 75 -20.34 -2.95 -6.44
N CYS A 76 -19.46 -2.03 -6.03
CA CYS A 76 -19.59 -1.30 -4.75
C CYS A 76 -20.84 -0.39 -4.68
N GLU A 77 -21.38 0.05 -5.81
CA GLU A 77 -22.63 0.83 -5.88
C GLU A 77 -23.88 -0.06 -5.71
N SER A 78 -23.74 -1.37 -5.94
CA SER A 78 -24.80 -2.36 -5.71
C SER A 78 -24.73 -2.91 -4.28
N LYS A 79 -25.86 -2.96 -3.57
CA LYS A 79 -25.93 -3.28 -2.14
C LYS A 79 -25.61 -4.76 -1.77
N ASN A 80 -25.08 -5.56 -2.68
CA ASN A 80 -24.68 -6.94 -2.39
C ASN A 80 -23.31 -6.97 -1.71
N ALA A 81 -23.29 -7.43 -0.46
CA ALA A 81 -22.15 -7.23 0.45
C ALA A 81 -20.92 -8.13 0.18
N ASP A 82 -21.08 -9.20 -0.61
CA ASP A 82 -20.15 -10.34 -0.68
C ASP A 82 -19.10 -10.26 -1.81
N ILE A 83 -18.98 -9.11 -2.49
CA ILE A 83 -18.09 -8.93 -3.64
C ILE A 83 -16.72 -8.41 -3.19
N GLU A 84 -15.66 -8.84 -3.89
CA GLU A 84 -14.29 -8.33 -3.80
C GLU A 84 -14.29 -6.78 -3.77
N ARG A 85 -13.61 -6.19 -2.79
CA ARG A 85 -13.56 -4.72 -2.62
C ARG A 85 -12.16 -4.20 -2.86
N VAL A 86 -11.76 -4.12 -4.12
CA VAL A 86 -10.55 -3.39 -4.53
C VAL A 86 -10.94 -1.99 -4.98
N GLN A 87 -10.58 -0.98 -4.20
CA GLN A 87 -10.87 0.43 -4.49
C GLN A 87 -9.60 1.23 -4.75
N VAL A 88 -9.67 2.26 -5.59
CA VAL A 88 -8.54 3.15 -5.89
C VAL A 88 -8.80 4.51 -5.23
N VAL A 89 -7.81 5.01 -4.48
CA VAL A 89 -7.89 6.31 -3.79
C VAL A 89 -6.68 7.16 -4.18
N SER A 90 -6.94 8.31 -4.80
CA SER A 90 -5.93 9.37 -4.92
C SER A 90 -5.79 10.08 -3.58
N ALA A 91 -4.79 9.70 -2.79
CA ALA A 91 -4.51 10.30 -1.48
C ALA A 91 -4.25 11.81 -1.60
N ARG A 92 -3.57 12.22 -2.67
CA ARG A 92 -3.28 13.63 -2.94
C ARG A 92 -4.56 14.42 -3.19
N ASP A 93 -5.39 13.96 -4.12
CA ASP A 93 -6.56 14.74 -4.53
C ASP A 93 -7.64 14.68 -3.43
N TRP A 94 -7.75 13.56 -2.69
CA TRP A 94 -8.57 13.46 -1.49
C TRP A 94 -8.11 14.44 -0.40
N TYR A 95 -6.81 14.50 -0.09
CA TYR A 95 -6.26 15.44 0.89
C TYR A 95 -6.51 16.90 0.49
N HIS A 96 -6.26 17.23 -0.79
CA HIS A 96 -6.52 18.56 -1.33
C HIS A 96 -7.99 18.98 -1.21
N HIS A 97 -8.93 18.03 -1.33
CA HIS A 97 -10.36 18.31 -1.27
C HIS A 97 -10.92 18.36 0.16
N GLN A 98 -10.40 17.54 1.07
CA GLN A 98 -10.92 17.41 2.44
C GLN A 98 -10.20 18.28 3.47
N ILE A 99 -8.90 18.55 3.28
CA ILE A 99 -8.05 19.25 4.25
C ILE A 99 -7.53 20.57 3.66
N GLY A 100 -7.08 20.55 2.41
CA GLY A 100 -6.65 21.75 1.68
C GLY A 100 -5.40 21.52 0.83
N THR A 101 -5.04 22.53 0.02
CA THR A 101 -3.91 22.45 -0.90
C THR A 101 -2.56 22.41 -0.18
N GLY A 102 -1.66 21.55 -0.64
CA GLY A 102 -0.32 21.37 -0.06
C GLY A 102 -0.22 20.10 0.78
N GLY A 103 0.73 20.08 1.72
CA GLY A 103 1.12 18.87 2.45
C GLY A 103 2.09 17.98 1.65
N SER A 104 2.78 17.11 2.39
CA SER A 104 3.69 16.10 1.89
C SER A 104 2.96 14.79 1.53
N GLN A 105 3.60 13.93 0.75
CA GLN A 105 3.06 12.60 0.44
C GLN A 105 2.77 11.76 1.70
N LEU A 106 3.56 11.96 2.77
CA LEU A 106 3.33 11.32 4.07
C LEU A 106 2.04 11.79 4.72
N GLU A 107 1.78 13.10 4.73
CA GLU A 107 0.53 13.67 5.27
C GLU A 107 -0.69 13.21 4.46
N TRP A 108 -0.58 13.18 3.12
CA TRP A 108 -1.63 12.64 2.25
C TRP A 108 -1.96 11.18 2.59
N LYS A 109 -0.93 10.33 2.73
CA LYS A 109 -1.09 8.91 3.08
C LYS A 109 -1.65 8.71 4.50
N CYS A 110 -1.15 9.45 5.49
CA CYS A 110 -1.61 9.37 6.88
C CYS A 110 -3.10 9.73 7.00
N ALA A 111 -3.51 10.88 6.46
CA ALA A 111 -4.90 11.31 6.52
C ALA A 111 -5.84 10.38 5.72
N THR A 112 -5.38 9.84 4.59
CA THR A 112 -6.14 8.83 3.84
C THR A 112 -6.29 7.53 4.64
N PHE A 113 -5.24 7.02 5.30
CA PHE A 113 -5.34 5.81 6.12
C PHE A 113 -6.26 6.01 7.32
N GLU A 114 -6.24 7.18 7.95
CA GLU A 114 -7.17 7.55 9.01
C GLU A 114 -8.63 7.55 8.53
N ALA A 115 -8.92 8.20 7.40
CA ALA A 115 -10.25 8.22 6.81
C ALA A 115 -10.74 6.83 6.40
N LEU A 116 -9.85 5.96 5.88
CA LEU A 116 -10.18 4.56 5.58
C LEU A 116 -10.49 3.76 6.85
N CYS A 117 -9.74 3.94 7.93
CA CYS A 117 -10.01 3.28 9.22
C CYS A 117 -11.33 3.77 9.86
N SER A 118 -11.66 5.06 9.74
CA SER A 118 -12.96 5.62 10.14
C SER A 118 -14.10 5.03 9.31
N HIS A 119 -13.97 5.04 7.98
CA HIS A 119 -14.97 4.51 7.05
C HIS A 119 -15.26 3.01 7.26
N LEU A 120 -14.21 2.20 7.47
CA LEU A 120 -14.33 0.78 7.79
C LEU A 120 -14.79 0.50 9.23
N LYS A 121 -14.90 1.54 10.07
CA LYS A 121 -15.31 1.46 11.48
C LYS A 121 -14.46 0.49 12.27
N VAL A 122 -13.15 0.54 12.08
CA VAL A 122 -12.22 -0.45 12.66
C VAL A 122 -12.28 -0.48 14.20
N GLN A 123 -12.54 0.67 14.83
CA GLN A 123 -12.77 0.75 16.27
C GLN A 123 -14.06 0.00 16.70
N ASP A 124 -15.17 0.11 15.95
CA ASP A 124 -16.40 -0.64 16.23
C ASP A 124 -16.19 -2.16 16.07
N VAL A 125 -15.39 -2.55 15.07
CA VAL A 125 -15.01 -3.96 14.83
C VAL A 125 -14.23 -4.50 16.03
N PHE A 126 -13.22 -3.77 16.51
CA PHE A 126 -12.50 -4.13 17.73
C PHE A 126 -13.41 -4.14 18.96
N MET A 127 -14.27 -3.14 19.14
CA MET A 127 -15.17 -3.08 20.30
C MET A 127 -16.11 -4.29 20.37
N ARG A 128 -16.51 -4.84 19.22
CA ARG A 128 -17.33 -6.05 19.09
C ARG A 128 -16.55 -7.35 19.22
N LEU A 129 -15.38 -7.47 18.58
CA LEU A 129 -14.63 -8.74 18.47
C LEU A 129 -13.53 -8.91 19.52
N LYS A 130 -13.07 -7.81 20.13
CA LYS A 130 -11.90 -7.72 21.03
C LYS A 130 -10.59 -8.25 20.40
N THR A 131 -10.50 -8.18 19.07
CA THR A 131 -9.33 -8.55 18.27
C THR A 131 -8.84 -7.32 17.51
N ARG A 132 -7.52 -7.08 17.52
CA ARG A 132 -6.92 -6.01 16.72
C ARG A 132 -7.11 -6.29 15.24
N THR A 133 -7.23 -5.22 14.45
CA THR A 133 -7.28 -5.30 12.99
C THR A 133 -5.90 -5.00 12.42
N ASP A 134 -5.43 -5.88 11.54
CA ASP A 134 -4.21 -5.63 10.77
C ASP A 134 -4.43 -4.56 9.71
N LEU A 135 -3.63 -3.50 9.78
CA LEU A 135 -3.43 -2.57 8.68
C LEU A 135 -2.19 -3.02 7.90
N ILE A 136 -2.39 -3.64 6.74
CA ILE A 136 -1.31 -4.13 5.88
C ILE A 136 -1.02 -3.10 4.78
N SER A 137 0.18 -2.52 4.78
CA SER A 137 0.64 -1.54 3.78
C SER A 137 1.77 -2.12 2.93
N ILE A 138 1.61 -2.13 1.61
CA ILE A 138 2.62 -2.64 0.67
C ILE A 138 2.80 -1.62 -0.46
N GLY A 139 4.05 -1.25 -0.72
CA GLY A 139 4.42 -0.29 -1.77
C GLY A 139 5.89 0.09 -1.69
N ASP A 140 6.39 0.83 -2.68
CA ASP A 140 7.82 1.15 -2.82
C ASP A 140 8.27 2.37 -2.02
N ALA A 141 7.36 3.29 -1.70
CA ALA A 141 7.69 4.55 -1.03
C ALA A 141 7.73 4.38 0.49
N ARG A 142 8.75 4.96 1.15
CA ARG A 142 8.79 4.98 2.63
C ARG A 142 7.57 5.67 3.27
N PHE A 143 6.92 6.59 2.57
CA PHE A 143 5.78 7.33 3.10
C PHE A 143 4.57 6.45 3.47
N GLU A 144 4.33 5.33 2.78
CA GLU A 144 3.20 4.45 3.10
C GLU A 144 3.52 3.40 4.17
N GLN A 145 4.80 3.00 4.26
CA GLN A 145 5.31 2.23 5.40
C GLN A 145 5.23 3.07 6.68
N GLU A 146 5.71 4.33 6.64
CA GLU A 146 5.69 5.23 7.78
C GLU A 146 4.25 5.61 8.19
N ALA A 147 3.37 5.92 7.23
CA ALA A 147 1.96 6.20 7.52
C ALA A 147 1.26 5.02 8.20
N CYS A 148 1.58 3.79 7.80
CA CYS A 148 1.02 2.57 8.40
C CYS A 148 1.44 2.41 9.87
N VAL A 149 2.73 2.59 10.17
CA VAL A 149 3.24 2.52 11.56
C VAL A 149 2.70 3.67 12.41
N ARG A 150 2.60 4.90 11.84
CA ARG A 150 1.98 6.05 12.53
C ARG A 150 0.51 5.79 12.90
N MET A 151 -0.24 5.06 12.07
CA MET A 151 -1.62 4.67 12.39
C MET A 151 -1.69 3.67 13.55
N GLU A 152 -0.82 2.65 13.61
CA GLU A 152 -0.72 1.79 14.80
C GLU A 152 -0.35 2.63 16.03
N MET A 153 0.62 3.53 15.96
CA MET A 153 0.98 4.37 17.11
C MET A 153 -0.18 5.23 17.62
N LYS A 154 -1.02 5.75 16.71
CA LYS A 154 -2.21 6.54 17.04
C LYS A 154 -3.35 5.69 17.62
N ALA A 155 -3.47 4.43 17.22
CA ALA A 155 -4.60 3.55 17.52
C ALA A 155 -4.18 2.17 18.07
N SER A 156 -3.10 2.12 18.85
CA SER A 156 -2.41 0.89 19.28
C SER A 156 -3.25 -0.07 20.12
N GLU A 157 -4.40 0.36 20.64
CA GLU A 157 -5.37 -0.52 21.28
C GLU A 157 -5.96 -1.52 20.28
N PHE A 158 -6.33 -1.05 19.07
CA PHE A 158 -7.18 -1.77 18.12
C PHE A 158 -6.58 -1.97 16.72
N LEU A 159 -5.47 -1.31 16.38
CA LEU A 159 -4.70 -1.55 15.16
C LEU A 159 -3.39 -2.30 15.43
N GLN A 160 -2.93 -3.02 14.40
CA GLN A 160 -1.60 -3.61 14.29
C GLN A 160 -1.07 -3.28 12.89
N SER A 161 0.15 -2.75 12.76
CA SER A 161 0.73 -2.42 11.46
C SER A 161 1.59 -3.57 10.93
N LYS A 162 1.36 -3.91 9.66
CA LYS A 162 2.20 -4.85 8.91
C LYS A 162 2.61 -4.17 7.61
N THR A 163 3.90 -4.21 7.27
CA THR A 163 4.42 -3.46 6.11
C THR A 163 5.34 -4.30 5.25
N MET A 164 5.26 -4.12 3.92
CA MET A 164 6.27 -4.63 2.99
C MET A 164 6.73 -3.50 2.07
N LYS A 165 7.95 -3.02 2.29
CA LYS A 165 8.59 -1.97 1.49
C LYS A 165 9.19 -2.60 0.23
N LEU A 166 8.74 -2.17 -0.94
CA LEU A 166 9.21 -2.63 -2.26
C LEU A 166 10.41 -1.80 -2.76
N VAL A 167 11.21 -2.38 -3.65
CA VAL A 167 12.31 -1.73 -4.34
C VAL A 167 11.78 -0.60 -5.23
N GLU A 168 12.32 0.60 -5.03
CA GLU A 168 12.05 1.78 -5.85
C GLU A 168 12.73 1.65 -7.23
N GLN A 169 12.05 2.12 -8.28
CA GLN A 169 12.47 2.01 -9.67
C GLN A 169 12.92 0.57 -10.04
N PRO A 170 12.01 -0.42 -9.95
CA PRO A 170 12.33 -1.78 -10.35
C PRO A 170 12.41 -1.90 -11.88
N THR A 171 13.27 -2.78 -12.36
CA THR A 171 13.14 -3.37 -13.70
C THR A 171 11.85 -4.18 -13.81
N LEU A 172 11.40 -4.53 -15.02
CA LEU A 172 10.20 -5.36 -15.18
C LEU A 172 10.41 -6.77 -14.59
N GLU A 173 11.62 -7.30 -14.71
CA GLU A 173 12.06 -8.54 -14.08
C GLU A 173 11.96 -8.46 -12.55
N GLU A 174 12.51 -7.41 -11.94
CA GLU A 174 12.39 -7.16 -10.49
C GLU A 174 10.92 -6.97 -10.07
N LEU A 175 10.09 -6.28 -10.87
CA LEU A 175 8.68 -6.09 -10.57
C LEU A 175 7.90 -7.42 -10.55
N LEU A 176 8.16 -8.31 -11.51
CA LEU A 176 7.63 -9.67 -11.52
C LEU A 176 8.17 -10.51 -10.34
N GLU A 177 9.42 -10.33 -9.96
CA GLU A 177 10.03 -10.98 -8.78
C GLU A 177 9.36 -10.52 -7.48
N GLN A 178 9.07 -9.22 -7.36
CA GLN A 178 8.35 -8.62 -6.23
C GLN A 178 6.91 -9.12 -6.12
N LEU A 179 6.15 -9.15 -7.22
CA LEU A 179 4.78 -9.68 -7.20
C LEU A 179 4.74 -11.17 -6.82
N ARG A 180 5.74 -11.97 -7.25
CA ARG A 180 5.89 -13.38 -6.81
C ARG A 180 6.19 -13.48 -5.31
N MET A 181 7.08 -12.64 -4.77
CA MET A 181 7.34 -12.59 -3.33
C MET A 181 6.11 -12.15 -2.54
N MET A 182 5.43 -11.07 -2.96
CA MET A 182 4.18 -10.62 -2.34
C MET A 182 3.14 -11.75 -2.32
N SER A 183 2.92 -12.43 -3.45
CA SER A 183 1.94 -13.53 -3.55
C SER A 183 2.28 -14.71 -2.63
N LYS A 184 3.56 -15.07 -2.49
CA LYS A 184 4.02 -16.11 -1.54
C LYS A 184 3.86 -15.68 -0.07
N MET A 185 4.04 -14.39 0.22
CA MET A 185 4.09 -13.87 1.59
C MET A 185 2.77 -13.31 2.11
N TYR A 186 1.79 -13.01 1.26
CA TYR A 186 0.57 -12.30 1.67
C TYR A 186 -0.22 -13.04 2.74
N ASP A 187 -0.47 -14.35 2.54
CA ASP A 187 -1.15 -15.21 3.51
C ASP A 187 -0.35 -15.36 4.82
N PRO A 188 0.96 -15.72 4.80
CA PRO A 188 1.81 -15.67 5.99
C PRO A 188 1.83 -14.33 6.73
N MET A 189 1.81 -13.19 6.02
CA MET A 189 1.72 -11.86 6.64
C MET A 189 0.37 -11.66 7.33
N CYS A 190 -0.74 -12.04 6.70
CA CYS A 190 -2.07 -11.95 7.30
C CYS A 190 -2.17 -12.82 8.56
N GLN A 191 -1.62 -14.03 8.54
CA GLN A 191 -1.68 -14.98 9.67
C GLN A 191 -0.67 -14.69 10.80
N TYR A 192 0.32 -13.81 10.59
CA TYR A 192 1.36 -13.53 11.59
C TYR A 192 0.79 -12.86 12.84
N ASP A 193 0.99 -13.45 14.01
CA ASP A 193 0.55 -12.90 15.30
C ASP A 193 1.52 -11.79 15.78
N GLY A 194 1.24 -10.54 15.40
CA GLY A 194 2.02 -9.37 15.78
C GLY A 194 2.30 -8.38 14.65
N GLY A 195 3.03 -7.31 14.97
CA GLY A 195 3.53 -6.35 13.98
C GLY A 195 4.66 -6.98 13.15
N LEU A 196 4.61 -6.80 11.83
CA LEU A 196 5.53 -7.42 10.89
C LEU A 196 5.98 -6.42 9.84
N HIS A 197 7.27 -6.06 9.84
CA HIS A 197 7.82 -5.11 8.88
C HIS A 197 8.88 -5.79 8.02
N LEU A 198 8.67 -5.74 6.71
CA LEU A 198 9.48 -6.40 5.69
C LEU A 198 9.99 -5.35 4.70
N CYS A 199 11.16 -5.61 4.14
CA CYS A 199 11.80 -4.79 3.13
C CYS A 199 12.35 -5.70 2.04
N VAL A 200 11.96 -5.46 0.79
CA VAL A 200 12.58 -6.08 -0.36
C VAL A 200 13.82 -5.27 -0.72
N SER A 201 14.97 -5.95 -0.80
CA SER A 201 16.26 -5.35 -1.14
C SER A 201 16.92 -6.12 -2.27
N ARG A 202 17.75 -5.43 -3.06
CA ARG A 202 18.60 -6.07 -4.08
C ARG A 202 19.70 -6.85 -3.36
N LYS A 203 19.95 -8.11 -3.75
CA LYS A 203 21.08 -8.91 -3.24
C LYS A 203 22.38 -8.26 -3.68
N GLU A 204 23.37 -8.22 -2.79
CA GLU A 204 24.72 -7.83 -3.16
C GLU A 204 25.30 -8.88 -4.13
N LYS A 205 25.89 -8.42 -5.23
CA LYS A 205 26.65 -9.32 -6.12
C LYS A 205 27.94 -9.71 -5.41
N SER A 206 27.96 -10.89 -4.80
CA SER A 206 29.18 -11.47 -4.27
C SER A 206 30.20 -11.65 -5.40
N ASN A 207 31.35 -10.99 -5.32
CA ASN A 207 32.48 -11.18 -6.23
C ASN A 207 33.21 -12.51 -5.96
N SER A 208 32.45 -13.60 -5.87
CA SER A 208 32.97 -14.96 -5.80
C SER A 208 33.32 -15.45 -7.20
N LEU A 209 34.59 -15.26 -7.57
CA LEU A 209 35.23 -15.95 -8.69
C LEU A 209 35.39 -17.44 -8.37
N GLU A 210 34.29 -18.20 -8.43
CA GLU A 210 34.34 -19.66 -8.50
C GLU A 210 33.64 -20.13 -9.77
N GLY A 211 34.28 -21.08 -10.45
CA GLY A 211 34.03 -21.35 -11.86
C GLY A 211 32.86 -22.28 -12.14
N ASP A 212 32.40 -22.18 -13.39
CA ASP A 212 31.90 -23.28 -14.20
C ASP A 212 30.64 -24.02 -13.68
N ARG A 213 29.48 -23.38 -13.89
CA ARG A 213 28.30 -24.01 -14.54
C ARG A 213 27.21 -22.97 -14.83
N LEU A 214 26.97 -22.71 -16.12
CA LEU A 214 25.78 -22.02 -16.61
C LEU A 214 24.55 -22.92 -16.41
N VAL A 215 23.89 -22.78 -15.28
CA VAL A 215 22.47 -23.15 -15.14
C VAL A 215 21.68 -21.86 -15.26
N GLU A 216 20.89 -21.70 -16.32
CA GLU A 216 19.96 -20.59 -16.52
C GLU A 216 18.74 -20.69 -15.59
N ASN A 217 18.98 -20.83 -14.29
CA ASN A 217 18.00 -20.47 -13.29
C ASN A 217 18.05 -18.96 -13.17
N ALA A 218 16.95 -18.28 -13.50
CA ALA A 218 16.82 -16.84 -13.35
C ALA A 218 17.26 -16.44 -11.93
N LEU A 219 18.42 -15.80 -11.83
CA LEU A 219 19.04 -15.45 -10.55
C LEU A 219 18.11 -14.47 -9.84
N GLU A 220 17.38 -14.94 -8.83
CA GLU A 220 16.54 -14.10 -7.96
C GLU A 220 17.39 -12.93 -7.46
N THR A 221 17.14 -11.74 -8.01
CA THR A 221 17.96 -10.54 -7.78
C THR A 221 17.65 -9.88 -6.45
N LEU A 222 16.52 -10.24 -5.85
CA LEU A 222 15.98 -9.62 -4.67
C LEU A 222 15.95 -10.60 -3.49
N GLN A 223 15.96 -10.04 -2.29
CA GLN A 223 15.79 -10.74 -1.02
C GLN A 223 14.83 -9.99 -0.11
N LEU A 224 14.08 -10.74 0.69
CA LEU A 224 13.16 -10.22 1.68
C LEU A 224 13.85 -10.17 3.05
N VAL A 225 13.87 -9.00 3.67
CA VAL A 225 14.52 -8.75 4.96
C VAL A 225 13.48 -8.28 5.96
N GLN A 226 13.41 -8.91 7.14
CA GLN A 226 12.61 -8.40 8.25
C GLN A 226 13.36 -7.25 8.94
N ILE A 227 12.65 -6.16 9.22
CA ILE A 227 13.16 -4.98 9.92
C ILE A 227 12.34 -4.71 11.18
N ASP A 228 12.88 -3.93 12.10
CA ASP A 228 12.14 -3.50 13.29
C ASP A 228 11.20 -2.30 13.01
N ARG A 229 10.26 -2.07 13.92
CA ARG A 229 9.26 -0.99 13.84
C ARG A 229 9.87 0.41 13.79
N ILE A 230 11.03 0.64 14.42
CA ILE A 230 11.72 1.93 14.41
C ILE A 230 12.38 2.17 13.05
N THR A 231 13.00 1.14 12.46
CA THR A 231 13.55 1.20 11.10
C THR A 231 12.44 1.39 10.05
N ALA A 232 11.26 0.78 10.24
CA ALA A 232 10.09 1.05 9.39
C ALA A 232 9.57 2.50 9.54
N LEU A 233 9.62 3.06 10.75
CA LEU A 233 9.14 4.42 11.05
C LEU A 233 10.13 5.53 10.61
N LYS A 234 11.44 5.32 10.74
CA LYS A 234 12.49 6.34 10.52
C LYS A 234 13.35 6.10 9.28
N GLY A 235 13.19 4.96 8.61
CA GLY A 235 14.15 4.45 7.62
C GLY A 235 15.50 4.07 8.23
N PRO A 236 16.48 3.68 7.39
CA PRO A 236 17.85 3.39 7.82
C PRO A 236 18.54 4.64 8.39
N THR A 237 18.49 4.78 9.72
CA THR A 237 19.18 5.81 10.53
C THR A 237 19.25 7.21 9.94
N ALA A 238 18.11 7.91 9.86
CA ALA A 238 18.14 9.34 10.14
C ALA A 238 18.42 9.55 11.63
N ARG A 239 19.53 10.22 11.98
CA ARG A 239 19.72 10.77 13.34
C ARG A 239 18.67 11.87 13.57
N ASP A 240 18.29 12.05 14.82
CA ASP A 240 17.19 12.89 15.31
C ASP A 240 15.78 12.52 14.81
N CYS A 241 15.02 11.86 15.69
CA CYS A 241 13.60 12.24 15.87
C CYS A 241 13.21 12.18 17.35
N ASP A 242 12.91 13.36 17.88
CA ASP A 242 11.83 13.70 18.81
C ASP A 242 11.63 12.81 20.06
N ALA A 243 11.96 13.39 21.22
CA ALA A 243 11.78 12.79 22.53
C ALA A 243 10.32 12.44 22.86
N ARG A 244 9.34 13.17 22.31
CA ARG A 244 7.91 12.90 22.54
C ARG A 244 7.45 11.61 21.88
N LEU A 245 8.05 11.26 20.74
CA LEU A 245 7.78 10.01 20.01
C LEU A 245 8.40 8.80 20.73
N GLN A 246 9.60 8.95 21.30
CA GLN A 246 10.22 7.92 22.14
C GLN A 246 9.39 7.63 23.40
N GLN A 247 8.83 8.65 24.05
CA GLN A 247 7.93 8.47 25.20
C GLN A 247 6.65 7.70 24.84
N LEU A 248 6.06 7.95 23.66
CA LEU A 248 4.90 7.20 23.16
C LEU A 248 5.23 5.74 22.81
N LEU A 249 6.42 5.48 22.25
CA LEU A 249 6.88 4.11 21.96
C LEU A 249 7.07 3.28 23.25
N VAL A 250 7.74 3.85 24.25
CA VAL A 250 7.89 3.22 25.57
C VAL A 250 6.53 2.97 26.24
N ALA A 251 5.57 3.89 26.07
CA ALA A 251 4.21 3.71 26.57
C ALA A 251 3.45 2.58 25.84
N ALA A 252 3.53 2.51 24.51
CA ALA A 252 2.86 1.48 23.70
C ALA A 252 3.40 0.07 24.03
N ASP A 253 4.72 -0.10 24.13
CA ASP A 253 5.33 -1.39 24.47
C ASP A 253 5.03 -1.76 25.95
N SER A 254 4.93 -0.77 26.84
CA SER A 254 4.45 -0.98 28.22
C SER A 254 2.96 -1.36 28.31
N LEU A 255 2.12 -0.92 27.38
CA LEU A 255 0.71 -1.25 27.31
C LEU A 255 0.49 -2.67 26.78
N ALA A 256 1.28 -3.11 25.79
CA ALA A 256 1.29 -4.50 25.32
C ALA A 256 1.58 -5.50 26.46
N HIS A 257 2.48 -5.16 27.39
CA HIS A 257 2.74 -5.97 28.58
C HIS A 257 1.69 -5.84 29.70
N LYS A 258 0.86 -4.77 29.71
CA LYS A 258 -0.14 -4.52 30.77
C LYS A 258 -1.57 -4.97 30.41
N ALA A 259 -1.87 -5.19 29.13
CA ALA A 259 -3.18 -5.66 28.66
C ALA A 259 -3.60 -7.06 29.18
N HIS A 260 -2.78 -7.72 29.99
CA HIS A 260 -3.13 -8.94 30.72
C HIS A 260 -4.14 -8.73 31.87
N TYR A 261 -4.43 -7.50 32.30
CA TYR A 261 -5.41 -7.22 33.38
C TYR A 261 -6.25 -5.94 33.18
N ALA A 262 -7.55 -6.08 33.45
CA ALA A 262 -8.63 -5.06 33.54
C ALA A 262 -9.19 -4.48 32.21
N GLY A 263 -10.48 -4.12 32.26
CA GLY A 263 -11.28 -3.58 31.14
C GLY A 263 -12.49 -2.74 31.59
N HIS A 264 -13.40 -2.40 30.66
CA HIS A 264 -14.47 -1.37 30.74
C HIS A 264 -13.93 0.09 30.89
N ASP A 265 -14.52 1.19 30.42
CA ASP A 265 -15.51 1.55 29.38
C ASP A 265 -15.41 3.11 29.16
N HIS A 266 -16.15 3.88 28.35
CA HIS A 266 -17.46 3.74 27.67
C HIS A 266 -17.55 4.64 26.39
N SER A 267 -18.74 4.71 25.78
CA SER A 267 -19.15 5.43 24.54
C SER A 267 -19.09 6.99 24.49
N SER A 268 -18.93 7.56 23.28
CA SER A 268 -19.93 8.46 22.65
C SER A 268 -19.61 8.79 21.17
N TYR A 269 -20.62 8.77 20.27
CA TYR A 269 -20.49 9.07 18.82
C TYR A 269 -21.16 10.41 18.44
N GLN A 270 -20.64 11.13 17.44
CA GLN A 270 -21.45 11.96 16.50
C GLN A 270 -20.83 12.02 15.08
N ASN A 271 -21.64 11.61 14.09
CA ASN A 271 -21.69 11.96 12.65
C ASN A 271 -20.41 12.34 11.85
N GLU A 272 -20.06 11.51 10.85
CA GLU A 272 -19.20 11.86 9.71
C GLU A 272 -19.87 11.50 8.36
N PRO A 273 -19.51 12.17 7.24
CA PRO A 273 -20.16 11.99 5.94
C PRO A 273 -19.68 10.73 5.16
N SER A 274 -20.50 10.28 4.22
CA SER A 274 -20.22 9.11 3.38
C SER A 274 -19.11 9.37 2.35
N LEU A 275 -18.15 8.43 2.23
CA LEU A 275 -17.25 8.33 1.08
C LEU A 275 -18.02 7.82 -0.15
N ALA A 276 -18.81 8.70 -0.78
CA ALA A 276 -19.41 8.45 -2.09
C ALA A 276 -18.46 8.89 -3.21
N ALA A 277 -18.41 8.13 -4.30
CA ALA A 277 -17.57 8.42 -5.45
C ALA A 277 -17.89 9.78 -6.07
N VAL A 278 -16.85 10.48 -6.57
CA VAL A 278 -17.02 11.72 -7.33
C VAL A 278 -17.65 11.37 -8.70
N PRO A 279 -18.84 11.88 -9.03
CA PRO A 279 -19.44 11.62 -10.33
C PRO A 279 -18.76 12.46 -11.41
N GLY A 280 -18.24 11.85 -12.47
CA GLY A 280 -17.69 12.64 -13.58
C GLY A 280 -16.75 11.96 -14.57
N VAL A 281 -17.21 10.93 -15.29
CA VAL A 281 -16.96 10.80 -16.73
C VAL A 281 -18.22 10.21 -17.36
N GLN A 282 -18.96 11.01 -18.13
CA GLN A 282 -19.93 10.46 -19.09
C GLN A 282 -19.18 10.04 -20.36
N SER A 283 -19.74 9.05 -21.06
CA SER A 283 -19.18 8.37 -22.24
C SER A 283 -18.68 9.29 -23.35
#